data_AF-A0A941X6A5-F1
#
_entry.id   AF-A0A941X6A5-F1
#
_cell.length_a   1.000
_cell.length_b   1.000
_cell.length_c   1.000
_cell.angle_alpha   90.00
_cell.angle_beta   90.00
_cell.angle_gamma   90.00
#
_symmetry.space_group_name_H-M   'P 1'
#
loop_
_entity.id
_entity.type
_entity.pdbx_description
1 polymer ?
#
loop_
_entity_poly.entity_id
_entity_poly.type
_entity_poly.pdbx_seq_one_letter_code
_entity_poly.pdbx_strand_id
1 'polypeptide(L)'
;MDSEKINRLIAENNLEKALAYIDEWLSTHSKDDKAYYLKGLVSWKQGNWKLTIENYLKAIEINPESPAKQAYEMVMDIINFSNPDLYNP
;
A
#
# COMPACT_ATOMS: atom_id res chain seq x y z
N MET A 1 12.38 8.08 -6.40
CA MET A 1 12.27 7.23 -5.20
C MET A 1 13.25 6.08 -5.36
N ASP A 2 14.08 5.79 -4.35
CA ASP A 2 14.91 4.58 -4.36
C ASP A 2 14.05 3.36 -4.01
N SER A 3 13.36 2.81 -5.00
CA SER A 3 12.50 1.65 -4.80
C SER A 3 13.27 0.38 -4.46
N GLU A 4 14.54 0.27 -4.85
CA GLU A 4 15.36 -0.89 -4.50
C GLU A 4 15.65 -0.92 -3.00
N LYS A 5 16.00 0.23 -2.42
CA LYS A 5 16.15 0.38 -0.97
C LYS A 5 14.86 0.04 -0.22
N ILE A 6 13.71 0.52 -0.68
CA ILE A 6 12.42 0.21 -0.06
C ILE A 6 12.14 -1.29 -0.13
N ASN A 7 12.30 -1.90 -1.30
CA ASN A 7 12.08 -3.33 -1.49
C ASN A 7 13.00 -4.18 -0.60
N ARG A 8 14.27 -3.76 -0.45
CA ARG A 8 15.21 -4.42 0.47
C ARG A 8 14.76 -4.31 1.91
N LEU A 9 14.37 -3.11 2.37
CA LEU A 9 13.85 -2.91 3.73
C LEU A 9 12.61 -3.77 4.00
N ILE A 10 11.70 -3.86 3.02
CA ILE A 10 10.52 -4.73 3.08
C ILE A 10 10.92 -6.20 3.18
N ALA A 11 11.90 -6.66 2.38
CA ALA A 11 12.39 -8.04 2.39
C ALA A 11 13.08 -8.40 3.72
N GLU A 12 13.78 -7.44 4.33
CA GLU A 12 14.42 -7.57 5.65
C GLU A 12 13.42 -7.40 6.83
N ASN A 13 12.12 -7.24 6.55
CA ASN A 13 11.09 -6.95 7.53
C ASN A 13 11.32 -5.64 8.34
N ASN A 14 12.14 -4.73 7.81
CA ASN A 14 12.39 -3.40 8.35
C ASN A 14 11.26 -2.42 7.93
N LEU A 15 10.02 -2.76 8.27
CA LEU A 15 8.80 -2.10 7.78
C LEU A 15 8.69 -0.63 8.19
N GLU A 16 9.07 -0.28 9.42
CA GLU A 16 9.06 1.11 9.90
C GLU A 16 10.03 2.02 9.12
N LYS A 17 11.23 1.50 8.81
CA LYS A 17 12.22 2.24 8.01
C LYS A 17 11.77 2.40 6.57
N ALA A 18 11.12 1.38 6.01
CA ALA A 18 10.52 1.46 4.68
C ALA A 18 9.44 2.55 4.65
N LEU A 19 8.55 2.56 5.64
CA LEU A 19 7.47 3.55 5.77
C LEU A 19 8.02 4.97 5.91
N ALA A 20 8.98 5.20 6.80
CA ALA A 20 9.60 6.51 7.00
C ALA A 20 10.25 7.04 5.72
N TYR A 21 10.94 6.17 4.97
CA TYR A 21 11.55 6.56 3.70
C TYR A 21 10.52 6.87 2.61
N ILE A 22 9.40 6.14 2.58
CA ILE A 22 8.28 6.43 1.67
C ILE A 22 7.61 7.75 2.04
N ASP A 23 7.39 8.01 3.32
CA ASP A 23 6.74 9.25 3.80
C ASP A 23 7.60 10.48 3.54
N GLU A 24 8.92 10.38 3.75
CA GLU A 24 9.89 11.41 3.37
C GLU A 24 9.80 11.70 1.86
N TRP A 25 9.76 10.66 1.02
CA TRP A 25 9.62 10.82 -0.42
C TRP A 25 8.29 11.52 -0.81
N LEU A 26 7.18 11.05 -0.24
CA LEU A 26 5.83 11.56 -0.50
C LEU A 26 5.64 13.02 -0.03
N SER A 27 6.44 13.49 0.94
CA SER A 27 6.40 14.90 1.40
C SER A 27 6.72 15.90 0.28
N THR A 28 7.47 15.47 -0.74
CA THR A 28 7.85 16.27 -1.92
C THR A 28 7.26 15.74 -3.23
N HIS A 29 6.81 14.48 -3.25
CA HIS A 29 6.25 13.80 -4.42
C HIS A 29 4.85 13.27 -4.12
N SER A 30 3.94 14.15 -3.71
CA SER A 30 2.61 13.78 -3.20
C SER A 30 1.67 13.10 -4.20
N LYS A 31 2.07 13.02 -5.48
CA LYS A 31 1.33 12.37 -6.59
C LYS A 31 2.11 11.20 -7.22
N ASP A 32 2.96 10.52 -6.46
CA ASP A 32 3.67 9.33 -6.92
C ASP A 32 2.85 8.07 -6.59
N ASP A 33 2.21 7.48 -7.60
CA ASP A 33 1.37 6.29 -7.44
C ASP A 33 2.18 5.08 -6.94
N LYS A 34 3.42 4.93 -7.43
CA LYS A 34 4.31 3.84 -7.02
C LYS A 34 4.67 3.95 -5.54
N ALA A 35 4.87 5.16 -5.03
CA ALA A 35 5.14 5.38 -3.61
C ALA A 35 3.94 4.99 -2.73
N TYR A 36 2.71 5.37 -3.11
CA TYR A 36 1.50 4.93 -2.40
C TYR A 36 1.26 3.41 -2.51
N TYR A 37 1.56 2.81 -3.67
CA TYR A 37 1.52 1.35 -3.82
C TYR A 37 2.49 0.65 -2.85
N LEU A 38 3.75 1.09 -2.78
CA LEU A 38 4.72 0.54 -1.83
C LEU A 38 4.29 0.79 -0.37
N LYS A 39 3.68 1.94 -0.06
CA LYS A 39 3.13 2.23 1.27
C LYS A 39 2.00 1.28 1.65
N GLY A 40 1.13 0.94 0.69
CA GLY A 40 0.09 -0.07 0.85
C GLY A 40 0.66 -1.45 1.11
N LEU A 41 1.71 -1.86 0.37
CA LEU A 41 2.40 -3.14 0.60
C LEU A 41 3.05 -3.23 1.99
N VAL A 42 3.63 -2.14 2.49
CA VAL A 42 4.17 -2.09 3.85
C VAL A 42 3.05 -2.23 4.87
N SER A 43 1.96 -1.47 4.72
CA SER A 43 0.78 -1.54 5.59
C SER A 43 0.18 -2.95 5.63
N TRP A 44 0.16 -3.64 4.47
CA TRP A 44 -0.32 -5.01 4.35
C TRP A 44 0.51 -5.97 5.19
N LYS A 45 1.85 -5.86 5.10
CA LYS A 45 2.77 -6.67 5.91
C LYS A 45 2.68 -6.37 7.41
N GLN A 46 2.26 -5.17 7.79
CA GLN A 46 1.98 -4.81 9.18
C GLN A 46 0.61 -5.33 9.67
N GLY A 47 -0.21 -5.92 8.79
CA GLY A 47 -1.57 -6.34 9.12
C GLY A 47 -2.57 -5.18 9.23
N ASN A 48 -2.19 -3.97 8.82
CA ASN A 48 -3.08 -2.81 8.84
C ASN A 48 -3.86 -2.72 7.53
N TRP A 49 -4.91 -3.53 7.43
CA TRP A 49 -5.78 -3.65 6.26
C TRP A 49 -6.46 -2.33 5.89
N LYS A 50 -6.87 -1.51 6.88
CA LYS A 50 -7.44 -0.18 6.64
C LYS A 50 -6.45 0.73 5.92
N LEU A 51 -5.23 0.88 6.43
CA LEU A 51 -4.20 1.68 5.77
C LEU A 51 -3.78 1.09 4.43
N THR A 52 -3.80 -0.23 4.28
CA THR A 52 -3.52 -0.91 3.01
C THR A 52 -4.49 -0.44 1.92
N ILE A 53 -5.79 -0.48 2.22
CA ILE A 53 -6.86 -0.05 1.31
C ILE A 53 -6.70 1.43 0.97
N GLU A 54 -6.55 2.30 1.98
CA GLU A 54 -6.42 3.74 1.77
C GLU A 54 -5.26 4.09 0.83
N ASN A 55 -4.09 3.46 1.02
CA ASN A 55 -2.92 3.73 0.19
C ASN A 55 -3.06 3.17 -1.22
N TYR A 56 -3.63 1.97 -1.40
CA TYR A 56 -3.88 1.45 -2.75
C TYR A 56 -4.92 2.28 -3.51
N LEU A 57 -6.00 2.70 -2.86
CA LEU A 57 -6.99 3.60 -3.48
C LEU A 57 -6.32 4.93 -3.90
N LYS A 58 -5.41 5.46 -3.08
CA LYS A 58 -4.69 6.69 -3.45
C LYS A 58 -3.79 6.50 -4.67
N ALA A 59 -3.10 5.36 -4.77
CA ALA A 59 -2.32 5.03 -5.95
C ALA A 59 -3.19 4.90 -7.21
N ILE A 60 -4.36 4.26 -7.10
CA ILE A 60 -5.33 4.10 -8.21
C ILE A 60 -5.92 5.44 -8.63
N GLU A 61 -6.20 6.34 -7.69
CA GLU A 61 -6.69 7.71 -7.99
C GLU A 61 -5.67 8.50 -8.82
N ILE A 62 -4.38 8.34 -8.52
CA ILE A 62 -3.28 9.01 -9.25
C ILE A 62 -3.06 8.34 -10.61
N ASN A 63 -3.01 7.02 -10.64
CA ASN A 63 -2.76 6.22 -11.82
C ASN A 63 -3.68 4.98 -11.83
N PRO A 64 -4.77 5.00 -12.62
CA PRO A 64 -5.70 3.87 -12.72
C PRO A 64 -5.08 2.57 -13.25
N GLU A 65 -3.94 2.64 -13.94
CA GLU A 65 -3.19 1.49 -14.46
C GLU A 65 -2.10 1.00 -13.49
N SER A 66 -2.01 1.59 -12.29
CA SER A 66 -1.05 1.20 -11.27
C SER A 66 -1.26 -0.25 -10.82
N PRO A 67 -0.19 -1.00 -10.48
CA PRO A 67 -0.30 -2.34 -9.86
C PRO A 67 -1.18 -2.37 -8.60
N ALA A 68 -1.38 -1.21 -7.96
CA ALA A 68 -2.27 -1.05 -6.82
C ALA A 68 -3.71 -1.51 -7.09
N LYS A 69 -4.21 -1.44 -8.34
CA LYS A 69 -5.56 -1.91 -8.67
C LYS A 69 -5.74 -3.40 -8.38
N GLN A 70 -4.84 -4.22 -8.91
CA GLN A 70 -4.86 -5.68 -8.69
C GLN A 70 -4.59 -6.02 -7.23
N ALA A 71 -3.68 -5.28 -6.57
CA ALA A 71 -3.40 -5.49 -5.15
C ALA A 71 -4.60 -5.13 -4.25
N TYR A 72 -5.34 -4.07 -4.59
CA TYR A 72 -6.58 -3.69 -3.91
C TYR A 72 -7.65 -4.75 -4.07
N GLU A 73 -7.91 -5.21 -5.30
CA GLU A 73 -8.87 -6.27 -5.59
C GLU A 73 -8.57 -7.54 -4.78
N MET A 74 -7.30 -7.95 -4.73
CA MET A 74 -6.86 -9.09 -3.92
C MET A 74 -7.11 -8.90 -2.42
N VAL A 75 -6.81 -7.71 -1.86
CA VAL A 75 -7.05 -7.41 -0.45
C VAL A 75 -8.54 -7.46 -0.14
N MET A 76 -9.37 -6.91 -1.01
CA MET A 76 -10.83 -6.94 -0.88
C MET A 76 -11.37 -8.38 -0.91
N ASP A 77 -10.88 -9.21 -1.83
CA ASP A 77 -11.28 -10.61 -1.91
C ASP A 77 -10.93 -11.39 -0.63
N ILE A 78 -9.73 -11.17 -0.08
CA ILE A 78 -9.31 -11.80 1.19
C ILE A 78 -10.19 -11.36 2.35
N ILE A 79 -10.49 -10.06 2.44
CA ILE A 79 -11.34 -9.51 3.51
C ILE A 79 -12.77 -10.04 3.39
N ASN A 80 -13.34 -10.03 2.19
CA ASN A 80 -14.69 -10.51 1.91
C ASN A 80 -14.83 -12.01 2.19
N PHE A 81 -13.82 -12.81 1.83
CA PHE A 81 -13.80 -14.24 2.17
C PHE A 81 -13.75 -14.45 3.70
N SER A 82 -12.96 -13.63 4.39
CA SER A 82 -12.75 -13.78 5.83
C SER A 82 -13.95 -13.29 6.65
N ASN A 83 -14.67 -12.27 6.17
CA ASN A 83 -15.78 -11.61 6.87
C ASN A 83 -16.72 -10.91 5.84
N PRO A 84 -17.66 -11.64 5.24
CA PRO A 84 -18.53 -11.10 4.18
C PRO A 84 -19.45 -9.97 4.66
N ASP A 85 -19.71 -9.87 5.97
CA ASP A 85 -20.57 -8.86 6.57
C ASP A 85 -19.88 -7.51 6.83
N LEU A 86 -18.56 -7.36 6.57
CA LEU A 86 -17.82 -6.11 6.81
C LEU A 86 -18.32 -4.90 6.00
N TYR A 87 -19.03 -5.16 4.89
CA TYR A 87 -19.60 -4.14 4.01
C TYR A 87 -21.11 -3.97 4.17
N ASN A 88 -21.73 -4.65 5.14
CA ASN A 88 -23.15 -4.49 5.41
C ASN A 88 -23.35 -3.51 6.60
N PRO A 89 -23.68 -2.24 6.34
CA PRO A 89 -23.96 -1.25 7.40
C PRO A 89 -25.20 -1.59 8.23
#